data_AF-A0A0B7BE90-F1
#
_entry.id   AF-A0A0B7BE90-F1
#
_cell.length_a   1.000
_cell.length_b   1.000
_cell.length_c   1.000
_cell.angle_alpha   90.00
_cell.angle_beta   90.00
_cell.angle_gamma   90.00
#
_symmetry.space_group_name_H-M   'P 1'
#
loop_
_entity.id
_entity.type
_entity.pdbx_description
1 polymer ?
#
loop_
_entity_poly.entity_id
_entity_poly.type
_entity_poly.pdbx_seq_one_letter_code
_entity_poly.pdbx_strand_id
1 'polypeptide(L)'
;KLRDIFNTNLDKREKNLEKMNNVCNQMESILPKIAQLETEKPGPTIGFSAHLYNMLFVNTTTALNNFTNIICNNGNHFNPATGEFTAPMDGLYATYISIQRQATKDLYFVIKKQPCMSCIHPNQCDECTVAELLKS
;
A
#
# COMPACT_ATOMS: atom_id res chain seq x y z
N LYS A 1 -15.08 67.07 0.77
CA LYS A 1 -15.51 66.14 -0.31
C LYS A 1 -14.34 65.55 -1.10
N LEU A 2 -13.58 66.31 -1.90
CA LEU A 2 -12.47 65.76 -2.70
C LEU A 2 -11.29 65.23 -1.84
N ARG A 3 -10.91 65.96 -0.78
CA ARG A 3 -9.87 65.52 0.16
C ARG A 3 -10.25 64.23 0.89
N ASP A 4 -11.50 64.11 1.31
CA ASP A 4 -12.00 62.92 2.02
C ASP A 4 -11.98 61.68 1.10
N ILE A 5 -12.36 61.84 -0.17
CA ILE A 5 -12.28 60.78 -1.19
C ILE A 5 -10.82 60.37 -1.40
N PHE A 6 -9.90 61.33 -1.48
CA PHE A 6 -8.48 61.05 -1.65
C PHE A 6 -7.89 60.28 -0.47
N ASN A 7 -8.17 60.72 0.77
CA ASN A 7 -7.72 60.05 1.99
C ASN A 7 -8.30 58.64 2.11
N THR A 8 -9.60 58.46 1.79
CA THR A 8 -10.24 57.13 1.81
C THR A 8 -9.59 56.17 0.80
N ASN A 9 -9.16 56.68 -0.35
CA ASN A 9 -8.47 55.87 -1.35
C ASN A 9 -7.04 55.52 -0.95
N LEU A 10 -6.35 56.41 -0.23
CA LEU A 10 -5.05 56.14 0.37
C LEU A 10 -5.14 55.02 1.42
N ASP A 11 -6.06 55.12 2.37
CA ASP A 11 -6.27 54.10 3.41
C ASP A 11 -6.58 52.71 2.79
N LYS A 12 -7.36 52.69 1.70
CA LYS A 12 -7.65 51.45 0.97
C LYS A 12 -6.39 50.84 0.35
N ARG A 13 -5.48 51.66 -0.19
CA ARG A 13 -4.23 51.18 -0.79
C ARG A 13 -3.29 50.63 0.27
N GLU A 14 -3.18 51.30 1.42
CA GLU A 14 -2.36 50.83 2.55
C GLU A 14 -2.85 49.48 3.07
N LYS A 15 -4.17 49.33 3.27
CA LYS A 15 -4.79 48.04 3.65
C LYS A 15 -4.55 46.95 2.63
N ASN A 16 -4.56 47.28 1.34
CA ASN A 16 -4.28 46.31 0.29
C ASN A 16 -2.81 45.90 0.28
N LEU A 17 -1.89 46.83 0.57
CA LEU A 17 -0.46 46.53 0.68
C LEU A 17 -0.16 45.64 1.88
N GLU A 18 -0.79 45.90 3.02
CA GLU A 18 -0.68 45.05 4.22
C GLU A 18 -1.18 43.62 3.95
N LYS A 19 -2.32 43.49 3.26
CA LYS A 19 -2.83 42.18 2.82
C LYS A 19 -1.84 41.47 1.89
N MET A 20 -1.24 42.18 0.94
CA MET A 20 -0.26 41.62 0.02
C MET A 20 0.97 41.09 0.76
N ASN A 21 1.51 41.88 1.69
CA ASN A 21 2.65 41.49 2.50
C ASN A 21 2.35 40.24 3.35
N ASN A 22 1.15 40.16 3.92
CA ASN A 22 0.75 38.97 4.67
C ASN A 22 0.70 37.72 3.79
N VAL A 23 0.20 37.83 2.55
CA VAL A 23 0.22 36.71 1.58
C VAL A 23 1.64 36.30 1.22
N CYS A 24 2.54 37.26 0.98
CA CYS A 24 3.95 36.97 0.70
C CYS A 24 4.62 36.23 1.87
N ASN A 25 4.41 36.67 3.11
CA ASN A 25 4.93 36.00 4.30
C ASN A 25 4.38 34.57 4.46
N GLN A 26 3.09 34.38 4.17
CA GLN A 26 2.50 33.03 4.16
C GLN A 26 3.14 32.14 3.09
N MET A 27 3.36 32.67 1.88
CA MET A 27 3.99 31.94 0.78
C MET A 27 5.43 31.54 1.13
N GLU A 28 6.21 32.45 1.72
CA GLU A 28 7.56 32.15 2.22
C GLU A 28 7.56 31.04 3.27
N SER A 29 6.55 31.00 4.14
CA SER A 29 6.41 29.92 5.15
C SER A 29 6.03 28.56 4.57
N ILE A 30 5.46 28.51 3.35
CA ILE A 30 5.02 27.28 2.68
C ILE A 30 6.17 26.64 1.88
N LEU A 31 7.07 27.43 1.30
CA LEU A 31 8.22 26.95 0.53
C LEU A 31 9.03 25.83 1.22
N PRO A 32 9.42 25.93 2.51
CA PRO A 32 10.17 24.85 3.17
C PRO A 32 9.33 23.58 3.37
N LYS A 33 7.99 23.69 3.48
CA LYS A 33 7.10 22.52 3.60
C LYS A 33 6.98 21.78 2.27
N ILE A 34 6.92 22.51 1.16
CA ILE A 34 6.94 21.92 -0.19
C ILE A 34 8.28 21.20 -0.42
N ALA A 35 9.39 21.85 -0.09
CA ALA A 35 10.71 21.22 -0.20
C ALA A 35 10.81 19.93 0.66
N GLN A 36 10.24 19.93 1.87
CA GLN A 36 10.16 18.73 2.72
C GLN A 36 9.36 17.61 2.07
N LEU A 37 8.18 17.91 1.51
CA LEU A 37 7.33 16.93 0.80
C LEU A 37 8.00 16.41 -0.48
N GLU A 38 8.74 17.24 -1.19
CA GLU A 38 9.54 16.83 -2.35
C GLU A 38 10.75 15.96 -1.95
N THR A 39 11.24 16.10 -0.72
CA THR A 39 12.30 15.25 -0.15
C THR A 39 11.78 14.01 0.58
N GLU A 40 10.47 13.89 0.84
CA GLU A 40 9.85 12.64 1.28
C GLU A 40 9.99 11.63 0.15
N LYS A 41 11.06 10.84 0.25
CA LYS A 41 11.30 9.71 -0.64
C LYS A 41 10.02 8.87 -0.69
N PRO A 42 9.61 8.36 -1.87
CA PRO A 42 8.60 7.32 -1.90
C PRO A 42 9.02 6.24 -0.91
N GLY A 43 8.08 5.83 -0.05
CA GLY A 43 8.33 4.85 1.01
C GLY A 43 9.02 3.59 0.48
N PRO A 44 9.52 2.71 1.38
CA PRO A 44 10.25 1.53 0.95
C PRO A 44 9.42 0.73 -0.07
N THR A 45 10.03 0.38 -1.20
CA THR A 45 9.39 -0.49 -2.18
C THR A 45 9.25 -1.88 -1.58
N ILE A 46 8.01 -2.31 -1.35
CA ILE A 46 7.67 -3.61 -0.76
C ILE A 46 6.83 -4.39 -1.77
N GLY A 47 7.23 -5.62 -2.07
CA GLY A 47 6.46 -6.49 -2.95
C GLY A 47 7.25 -7.71 -3.39
N PHE A 48 6.53 -8.73 -3.83
CA PHE A 48 7.14 -9.95 -4.36
C PHE A 48 6.37 -10.47 -5.56
N SER A 49 7.05 -11.26 -6.39
CA SER A 49 6.45 -12.04 -7.45
C SER A 49 7.24 -13.34 -7.58
N ALA A 50 6.53 -14.47 -7.56
CA ALA A 50 7.14 -15.78 -7.50
C ALA A 50 6.32 -16.80 -8.31
N HIS A 51 7.02 -17.74 -8.93
CA HIS A 51 6.43 -18.85 -9.68
C HIS A 51 6.68 -20.16 -8.95
N LEU A 52 5.64 -21.00 -8.92
CA LEU A 52 5.72 -22.38 -8.46
C LEU A 52 5.66 -23.29 -9.68
N TYR A 53 6.77 -23.96 -10.01
CA TYR A 53 6.86 -24.86 -11.18
C TYR A 53 6.27 -26.25 -10.94
N ASN A 54 5.92 -26.59 -9.70
CA ASN A 54 5.61 -27.97 -9.34
C ASN A 54 4.16 -28.35 -9.70
N MET A 55 3.98 -29.59 -10.19
CA MET A 55 2.67 -30.22 -10.31
C MET A 55 2.07 -30.36 -8.91
N LEU A 56 1.02 -29.61 -8.61
CA LEU A 56 0.30 -29.70 -7.34
C LEU A 56 -0.42 -31.06 -7.29
N PHE A 57 0.16 -32.03 -6.58
CA PHE A 57 -0.57 -33.22 -6.14
C PHE A 57 -1.41 -32.84 -4.92
N VAL A 58 -2.66 -32.44 -5.18
CA VAL A 58 -3.58 -31.90 -4.17
C VAL A 58 -4.15 -33.03 -3.32
N ASN A 59 -3.49 -33.36 -2.22
CA ASN A 59 -4.05 -34.19 -1.15
C ASN A 59 -3.91 -33.57 0.26
N THR A 60 -3.39 -32.34 0.42
CA THR A 60 -3.12 -31.79 1.76
C THR A 60 -3.64 -30.36 1.95
N THR A 61 -4.19 -30.12 3.15
CA THR A 61 -4.65 -28.85 3.73
C THR A 61 -3.51 -27.87 4.04
N THR A 62 -2.43 -27.89 3.27
CA THR A 62 -1.17 -27.18 3.56
C THR A 62 -1.01 -25.95 2.68
N ALA A 63 -0.36 -24.91 3.21
CA ALA A 63 -0.02 -23.70 2.45
C ALA A 63 0.82 -24.03 1.20
N LEU A 64 0.63 -23.26 0.13
CA LEU A 64 1.54 -23.28 -1.03
C LEU A 64 2.93 -22.89 -0.56
N ASN A 65 3.93 -23.68 -0.90
CA ASN A 65 5.29 -23.54 -0.38
C ASN A 65 6.31 -23.91 -1.45
N ASN A 66 7.59 -23.76 -1.12
CA ASN A 66 8.71 -24.11 -2.01
C ASN A 66 8.64 -23.43 -3.39
N PHE A 67 8.42 -22.11 -3.39
CA PHE A 67 8.50 -21.29 -4.61
C PHE A 67 9.95 -21.25 -5.10
N THR A 68 10.22 -21.92 -6.22
CA THR A 68 11.59 -22.12 -6.72
C THR A 68 12.08 -20.98 -7.62
N ASN A 69 11.19 -20.18 -8.17
CA ASN A 69 11.56 -19.07 -9.05
C ASN A 69 10.99 -17.75 -8.52
N ILE A 70 11.88 -16.90 -8.00
CA ILE A 70 11.56 -15.60 -7.43
C ILE A 70 11.90 -14.52 -8.46
N ILE A 71 10.88 -13.88 -9.01
CA ILE A 71 11.03 -12.77 -9.97
C ILE A 71 11.47 -11.51 -9.23
N CYS A 72 10.83 -11.22 -8.09
CA CYS A 72 11.26 -10.16 -7.18
C CYS A 72 10.83 -10.46 -5.75
N ASN A 73 11.55 -9.86 -4.79
CA ASN A 73 11.24 -9.88 -3.36
C ASN A 73 11.75 -8.58 -2.70
N ASN A 74 11.24 -7.44 -3.17
CA ASN A 74 11.62 -6.13 -2.67
C ASN A 74 11.23 -6.00 -1.20
N GLY A 75 12.22 -5.70 -0.35
CA GLY A 75 12.08 -5.70 1.10
C GLY A 75 12.32 -7.07 1.77
N ASN A 76 12.46 -8.15 1.02
CA ASN A 76 12.75 -9.51 1.52
C ASN A 76 11.72 -10.02 2.55
N HIS A 77 10.45 -9.67 2.37
CA HIS A 77 9.35 -10.01 3.28
C HIS A 77 8.54 -11.24 2.86
N PHE A 78 8.80 -11.78 1.66
CA PHE A 78 8.27 -13.07 1.23
C PHE A 78 9.25 -14.20 1.53
N ASN A 79 8.79 -15.23 2.24
CA ASN A 79 9.56 -16.45 2.48
C ASN A 79 9.15 -17.51 1.44
N PRO A 80 10.00 -17.82 0.44
CA PRO A 80 9.64 -18.76 -0.61
C PRO A 80 9.58 -20.21 -0.16
N ALA A 81 10.26 -20.56 0.94
CA ALA A 81 10.23 -21.90 1.50
C ALA A 81 8.88 -22.20 2.15
N THR A 82 8.27 -21.23 2.83
CA THR A 82 6.96 -21.38 3.49
C THR A 82 5.79 -20.85 2.67
N GLY A 83 6.05 -19.98 1.68
CA GLY A 83 5.05 -19.28 0.87
C GLY A 83 4.36 -18.11 1.57
N GLU A 84 4.90 -17.65 2.69
CA GLU A 84 4.30 -16.62 3.52
C GLU A 84 4.90 -15.24 3.22
N PHE A 85 4.04 -14.22 3.16
CA PHE A 85 4.44 -12.82 3.12
C PHE A 85 4.18 -12.16 4.48
N THR A 86 5.21 -11.54 5.06
CA THR A 86 5.11 -10.81 6.33
C THR A 86 5.07 -9.31 6.08
N ALA A 87 3.91 -8.69 6.24
CA ALA A 87 3.78 -7.24 6.09
C ALA A 87 4.71 -6.49 7.08
N PRO A 88 5.69 -5.70 6.61
CA PRO A 88 6.62 -5.00 7.50
C PRO A 88 6.04 -3.77 8.18
N MET A 89 4.92 -3.27 7.65
CA MET A 89 4.22 -2.09 8.14
C MET A 89 2.73 -2.19 7.85
N ASP A 90 1.95 -1.48 8.66
CA ASP A 90 0.53 -1.32 8.43
C ASP A 90 0.27 -0.62 7.09
N GLY A 91 -0.70 -1.12 6.35
CA GLY A 91 -1.02 -0.60 5.04
C GLY A 91 -1.97 -1.49 4.26
N LEU A 92 -2.31 -1.02 3.06
CA LEU A 92 -3.09 -1.78 2.11
C LEU A 92 -2.16 -2.61 1.23
N TYR A 93 -2.43 -3.90 1.14
CA TYR A 93 -1.69 -4.83 0.29
C TYR A 93 -2.62 -5.43 -0.76
N ALA A 94 -2.13 -5.54 -1.99
CA ALA A 94 -2.79 -6.25 -3.07
C ALA A 94 -2.07 -7.57 -3.33
N THR A 95 -2.84 -8.60 -3.67
CA THR A 95 -2.32 -9.93 -4.00
C THR A 95 -3.04 -10.46 -5.22
N TYR A 96 -2.31 -11.25 -6.01
CA TYR A 96 -2.80 -11.86 -7.24
C TYR A 96 -2.16 -13.23 -7.41
N ILE A 97 -2.92 -14.18 -7.94
CA ILE A 97 -2.43 -15.50 -8.31
C ILE A 97 -2.96 -15.85 -9.71
N SER A 98 -2.06 -16.35 -10.55
CA SER A 98 -2.40 -16.92 -11.85
C SER A 98 -2.13 -18.40 -11.85
N ILE A 99 -3.09 -19.19 -12.33
CA ILE A 99 -3.03 -20.65 -12.32
C ILE A 99 -3.31 -21.16 -13.73
N GLN A 100 -2.34 -21.87 -14.28
CA GLN A 100 -2.52 -22.68 -15.48
C GLN A 100 -2.82 -24.11 -15.06
N ARG A 101 -4.00 -24.61 -15.45
CA ARG A 101 -4.49 -25.94 -15.08
C ARG A 101 -4.46 -26.87 -16.30
N GLN A 102 -3.93 -28.09 -16.11
CA GLN A 102 -3.97 -29.16 -17.11
C GLN A 102 -4.98 -30.28 -16.78
N ALA A 103 -5.41 -30.41 -15.52
CA ALA A 103 -6.34 -31.45 -15.07
C ALA A 103 -7.80 -30.98 -15.05
N THR A 104 -8.76 -31.90 -15.02
CA THR A 104 -10.21 -31.58 -14.99
C THR A 104 -10.80 -31.46 -13.58
N LYS A 105 -10.02 -31.58 -12.51
CA LYS A 105 -10.51 -31.45 -11.11
C LYS A 105 -10.55 -30.02 -10.60
N ASP A 106 -11.62 -29.68 -9.90
CA ASP A 106 -11.81 -28.36 -9.26
C ASP A 106 -10.61 -27.96 -8.41
N LEU A 107 -10.26 -26.68 -8.49
CA LEU A 107 -9.22 -26.08 -7.66
C LEU A 107 -9.85 -25.08 -6.70
N TYR A 108 -9.51 -25.21 -5.43
CA TYR A 108 -9.92 -24.29 -4.38
C TYR A 108 -8.67 -23.78 -3.65
N PHE A 109 -8.44 -22.47 -3.73
CA PHE A 109 -7.37 -21.78 -3.03
C PHE A 109 -7.95 -20.75 -2.08
N VAL A 110 -7.25 -20.52 -0.97
CA VAL A 110 -7.62 -19.52 0.02
C VAL A 110 -6.42 -18.65 0.35
N ILE A 111 -6.65 -17.35 0.47
CA ILE A 111 -5.66 -16.40 0.97
C ILE A 111 -5.98 -16.17 2.44
N LYS A 112 -5.03 -16.52 3.31
CA LYS A 112 -5.18 -16.38 4.76
C LYS A 112 -4.24 -15.30 5.31
N LYS A 113 -4.73 -14.51 6.27
CA LYS A 113 -3.92 -13.56 7.05
C LYS A 113 -3.66 -14.15 8.45
N GLN A 114 -2.39 -14.39 8.81
CA GLN A 114 -1.99 -14.91 10.12
C GLN A 114 -1.33 -13.83 11.01
N PRO A 115 -1.36 -13.94 12.35
CA PRO A 115 -2.14 -14.89 13.16
C PRO A 115 -3.44 -14.24 13.67
N CYS A 116 -4.58 -14.95 13.65
CA CYS A 116 -5.57 -14.72 14.69
C CYS A 116 -4.96 -15.22 16.01
N MET A 117 -4.92 -14.39 17.05
CA MET A 117 -4.44 -14.80 18.38
C MET A 117 -5.29 -15.93 19.01
N SER A 118 -6.41 -16.29 18.38
CA SER A 118 -7.39 -17.28 18.82
C SER A 118 -7.16 -18.71 18.29
N CYS A 119 -6.14 -18.95 17.43
CA CYS A 119 -6.13 -20.16 16.60
C CYS A 119 -4.88 -21.03 16.82
N ILE A 120 -5.10 -22.29 17.24
CA ILE A 120 -4.05 -23.31 17.46
C ILE A 120 -3.53 -23.87 16.10
N HIS A 121 -4.38 -23.86 15.07
CA HIS A 121 -4.05 -24.30 13.71
C HIS A 121 -4.43 -23.23 12.68
N PRO A 122 -3.51 -22.32 12.33
CA PRO A 122 -3.85 -21.16 11.52
C PRO A 122 -4.23 -21.51 10.06
N ASN A 123 -3.92 -22.72 9.59
CA ASN A 123 -4.38 -23.24 8.30
C ASN A 123 -5.85 -23.71 8.31
N GLN A 124 -6.50 -23.86 9.48
CA GLN A 124 -7.86 -24.40 9.62
C GLN A 124 -8.88 -23.37 10.14
N CYS A 125 -8.47 -22.12 10.35
CA CYS A 125 -9.38 -21.06 10.76
C CYS A 125 -10.01 -20.39 9.54
N ASP A 126 -11.35 -20.31 9.53
CA ASP A 126 -12.13 -19.64 8.48
C ASP A 126 -12.16 -18.12 8.67
N GLU A 127 -12.06 -17.64 9.91
CA GLU A 127 -11.99 -16.20 10.26
C GLU A 127 -10.70 -15.52 9.75
N CYS A 128 -9.71 -16.31 9.32
CA CYS A 128 -8.48 -15.80 8.70
C CYS A 128 -8.56 -15.69 7.19
N THR A 129 -9.64 -16.17 6.57
CA THR A 129 -9.80 -16.18 5.12
C THR A 129 -10.12 -14.77 4.63
N VAL A 130 -9.19 -14.21 3.85
CA VAL A 130 -9.33 -12.89 3.24
C VAL A 130 -9.95 -12.99 1.85
N ALA A 131 -9.66 -14.07 1.13
CA ALA A 131 -10.21 -14.33 -0.19
C ALA A 131 -10.26 -15.83 -0.49
N GLU A 132 -11.28 -16.23 -1.23
CA GLU A 132 -11.42 -17.57 -1.80
C GLU A 132 -11.32 -17.50 -3.32
N LEU A 133 -10.61 -18.45 -3.89
CA LEU A 133 -10.37 -18.55 -5.33
C LEU A 133 -10.77 -19.94 -5.77
N LEU A 134 -12.03 -20.06 -6.19
CA LEU A 134 -12.58 -21.27 -6.77
C LEU A 134 -12.45 -21.22 -8.28
N LYS A 135 -11.92 -22.29 -8.86
CA LYS A 135 -11.96 -22.53 -10.30
C LYS A 135 -12.51 -23.93 -10.53
N SER A 136 -13.81 -24.01 -10.83
CA SER A 136 -14.52 -25.20 -11.31
C SER A 136 -14.07 -25.53 -12.73
#